data_AF-A0A7W3PJJ7-F1
#
_entry.id   AF-A0A7W3PJJ7-F1
#
_cell.length_a   1.000
_cell.length_b   1.000
_cell.length_c   1.000
_cell.angle_alpha   90.00
_cell.angle_beta   90.00
_cell.angle_gamma   90.00
#
_symmetry.space_group_name_H-M   'P 1'
#
loop_
_entity.id
_entity.type
_entity.pdbx_description
1 polymer ?
#
loop_
_entity_poly.entity_id
_entity_poly.type
_entity_poly.pdbx_seq_one_letter_code
_entity_poly.pdbx_strand_id
1 'polypeptide(L)'
;MAAQATTRNRIIGAVVAIVVAILVAVGVRFAFDAFGGDSKEDQIAETVTEVKEQYELPQQIDQVTVLDDITAESDAIHYHYTLDGEGVETVTEEALEASVLPQLCSTEETRAILDRDIGMKYSYDVAGESDALQLAFTKADC
;
A
#
# COMPACT_ATOMS: atom_id res chain seq x y z
N MET A 1 -7.11 36.00 14.97
CA MET A 1 -6.69 34.77 15.67
C MET A 1 -7.83 33.75 15.54
N ALA A 2 -7.47 32.49 15.30
CA ALA A 2 -8.29 31.27 15.29
C ALA A 2 -9.22 31.01 14.08
N ALA A 3 -8.76 30.15 13.15
CA ALA A 3 -9.55 29.12 12.45
C ALA A 3 -8.69 28.32 11.44
N GLN A 4 -7.60 27.66 11.88
CA GLN A 4 -6.84 26.72 11.04
C GLN A 4 -6.23 25.63 11.93
N ALA A 5 -7.02 24.64 12.35
CA ALA A 5 -6.47 23.50 13.08
C ALA A 5 -7.19 22.16 12.83
N THR A 6 -8.30 22.12 12.10
CA THR A 6 -9.10 20.87 11.98
C THR A 6 -9.11 20.26 10.57
N THR A 7 -8.64 20.99 9.55
CA THR A 7 -8.73 20.54 8.15
C THR A 7 -7.47 19.78 7.69
N ARG A 8 -6.32 19.97 8.35
CA ARG A 8 -5.02 19.50 7.86
C ARG A 8 -4.87 17.97 7.95
N ASN A 9 -5.29 17.34 9.05
CA ASN A 9 -5.12 15.89 9.24
C ASN A 9 -5.99 15.04 8.31
N ARG A 10 -7.23 15.48 8.02
CA ARG A 10 -8.10 14.76 7.07
C ARG A 10 -7.54 14.78 5.65
N ILE A 11 -6.81 15.84 5.29
CA ILE A 11 -6.19 15.96 3.98
C ILE A 11 -4.97 15.02 3.90
N ILE A 12 -4.18 14.89 4.96
CA ILE A 12 -2.99 14.02 4.97
C ILE A 12 -3.39 12.56 4.76
N GLY A 13 -4.30 12.01 5.58
CA GLY A 13 -4.74 10.62 5.41
C GLY A 13 -5.36 10.33 4.03
N ALA A 14 -6.11 11.28 3.48
CA ALA A 14 -6.67 11.16 2.14
C ALA A 14 -5.60 11.22 1.03
N VAL A 15 -4.56 12.05 1.19
CA VAL A 15 -3.46 12.15 0.22
C VAL A 15 -2.61 10.89 0.24
N VAL A 16 -2.22 10.40 1.43
CA VAL A 16 -1.48 9.14 1.58
C VAL A 16 -2.24 7.99 0.92
N ALA A 17 -3.55 7.88 1.18
CA ALA A 17 -4.33 6.78 0.66
C ALA A 17 -4.58 6.85 -0.86
N ILE A 18 -4.74 8.05 -1.43
CA ILE A 18 -4.82 8.22 -2.90
C ILE A 18 -3.49 7.81 -3.56
N VAL A 19 -2.37 8.14 -2.94
CA VAL A 19 -1.04 7.84 -3.48
C VAL A 19 -0.75 6.35 -3.38
N VAL A 20 -1.07 5.71 -2.26
CA VAL A 20 -1.02 4.24 -2.12
C VAL A 20 -1.89 3.58 -3.19
N ALA A 21 -3.12 4.05 -3.40
CA ALA A 21 -4.00 3.50 -4.43
C ALA A 21 -3.41 3.61 -5.86
N ILE A 22 -2.76 4.72 -6.20
CA ILE A 22 -2.12 4.92 -7.51
C ILE A 22 -0.92 3.99 -7.69
N LEU A 23 -0.05 3.85 -6.69
CA LEU A 23 1.12 2.96 -6.76
C LEU A 23 0.72 1.51 -6.85
N VAL A 24 -0.32 1.15 -6.11
CA VAL A 24 -0.86 -0.18 -6.17
C VAL A 24 -1.43 -0.43 -7.56
N ALA A 25 -2.23 0.46 -8.14
CA ALA A 25 -2.73 0.30 -9.50
C ALA A 25 -1.62 0.16 -10.55
N VAL A 26 -0.55 0.96 -10.44
CA VAL A 26 0.61 0.90 -11.36
C VAL A 26 1.40 -0.39 -11.17
N GLY A 27 1.77 -0.73 -9.93
CA GLY A 27 2.50 -1.96 -9.62
C GLY A 27 1.72 -3.19 -10.04
N VAL A 28 0.42 -3.23 -9.73
CA VAL A 28 -0.41 -4.38 -10.04
C VAL A 28 -0.61 -4.57 -11.54
N ARG A 29 -0.72 -3.50 -12.34
CA ARG A 29 -0.76 -3.63 -13.80
C ARG A 29 0.41 -4.45 -14.36
N PHE A 30 1.61 -4.26 -13.82
CA PHE A 30 2.80 -5.04 -14.19
C PHE A 30 2.83 -6.42 -13.52
N ALA A 31 2.34 -6.54 -12.28
CA ALA A 31 2.10 -7.84 -11.66
C ALA A 31 1.25 -8.77 -12.54
N PHE A 32 0.27 -8.22 -13.27
CA PHE A 32 -0.53 -9.00 -14.21
C PHE A 32 0.28 -9.64 -15.32
N ASP A 33 1.22 -8.89 -15.90
CA ASP A 33 2.13 -9.39 -16.93
C ASP A 33 3.13 -10.41 -16.34
N ALA A 34 3.46 -10.27 -15.05
CA ALA A 34 4.38 -11.12 -14.30
C ALA A 34 3.78 -12.48 -13.85
N PHE A 35 2.47 -12.69 -13.99
CA PHE A 35 1.84 -13.96 -13.55
C PHE A 35 2.11 -15.12 -14.53
N GLY A 36 3.34 -15.64 -14.53
CA GLY A 36 3.80 -16.76 -15.36
C GLY A 36 4.22 -18.04 -14.61
N GLY A 37 4.54 -17.95 -13.31
CA GLY A 37 5.08 -19.06 -12.51
C GLY A 37 4.15 -20.26 -12.23
N ASP A 38 4.75 -21.44 -12.03
CA ASP A 38 4.07 -22.73 -11.78
C ASP A 38 3.38 -22.82 -10.41
N SER A 39 3.83 -22.05 -9.41
CA SER A 39 3.26 -22.02 -8.06
C SER A 39 2.83 -20.61 -7.63
N LYS A 40 2.02 -20.50 -6.57
CA LYS A 40 1.58 -19.20 -6.03
C LYS A 40 2.76 -18.37 -5.52
N GLU A 41 3.69 -19.03 -4.83
CA GLU A 41 4.89 -18.38 -4.28
C GLU A 41 5.78 -17.86 -5.41
N ASP A 42 5.96 -18.63 -6.50
CA ASP A 42 6.69 -18.17 -7.68
C ASP A 42 6.00 -16.98 -8.35
N GLN A 43 4.66 -17.02 -8.48
CA GLN A 43 3.87 -15.90 -9.00
C GLN A 43 4.03 -14.63 -8.16
N ILE A 44 4.03 -14.74 -6.83
CA ILE A 44 4.23 -13.60 -5.93
C ILE A 44 5.67 -13.07 -6.03
N ALA A 45 6.66 -13.96 -6.07
CA ALA A 45 8.06 -13.57 -6.21
C ALA A 45 8.33 -12.85 -7.54
N GLU A 46 7.86 -13.41 -8.65
CA GLU A 46 7.97 -12.82 -10.00
C GLU A 46 7.26 -11.47 -10.07
N THR A 47 6.04 -11.40 -9.50
CA THR A 47 5.30 -10.15 -9.35
C THR A 47 6.11 -9.09 -8.60
N VAL A 48 6.67 -9.42 -7.44
CA VAL A 48 7.44 -8.46 -6.65
C VAL A 48 8.68 -8.00 -7.40
N THR A 49 9.38 -8.90 -8.10
CA THR A 49 10.51 -8.53 -8.95
C THR A 49 10.12 -7.49 -10.00
N GLU A 50 9.07 -7.77 -10.79
CA GLU A 50 8.58 -6.87 -11.85
C GLU A 50 8.09 -5.53 -11.29
N VAL A 51 7.36 -5.56 -10.18
CA VAL A 51 6.90 -4.34 -9.50
C VAL A 51 8.09 -3.50 -9.03
N LYS A 52 9.11 -4.12 -8.42
CA LYS A 52 10.31 -3.41 -7.94
C LYS A 52 11.11 -2.78 -9.08
N GLU A 53 11.11 -3.35 -10.28
CA GLU A 53 11.78 -2.73 -11.44
C GLU A 53 11.15 -1.40 -11.87
N GLN A 54 9.90 -1.14 -11.48
CA GLN A 54 9.19 0.10 -11.77
C GLN A 54 9.47 1.22 -10.76
N TYR A 55 10.11 0.90 -9.63
CA TYR A 55 10.32 1.83 -8.53
C TYR A 55 11.81 1.98 -8.20
N GLU A 56 12.25 3.22 -8.00
CA GLU A 56 13.58 3.51 -7.45
C GLU A 56 13.50 3.51 -5.92
N LEU A 57 13.48 2.31 -5.32
CA LEU A 57 13.30 2.14 -3.87
C LEU A 57 14.57 2.48 -3.07
N PRO A 58 14.47 3.17 -1.91
CA PRO A 58 13.25 3.75 -1.35
C PRO A 58 12.80 4.98 -2.14
N GLN A 59 11.50 5.07 -2.44
CA GLN A 59 10.92 6.12 -3.26
C GLN A 59 9.99 7.01 -2.43
N GLN A 60 10.22 8.32 -2.46
CA GLN A 60 9.24 9.27 -1.92
C GLN A 60 8.05 9.36 -2.85
N ILE A 61 6.86 9.00 -2.35
CA ILE A 61 5.64 8.89 -3.16
C ILE A 61 4.71 10.08 -2.94
N ASP A 62 4.76 10.68 -1.75
CA ASP A 62 4.14 11.97 -1.46
C ASP A 62 4.94 12.76 -0.42
N GLN A 63 4.39 13.87 0.06
CA GLN A 63 5.07 14.77 0.99
C GLN A 63 5.41 14.14 2.33
N VAL A 64 4.68 13.10 2.75
CA VAL A 64 4.82 12.46 4.05
C VAL A 64 4.99 10.94 3.99
N THR A 65 4.79 10.32 2.82
CA THR A 65 4.92 8.87 2.65
C THR A 65 6.11 8.53 1.76
N VAL A 66 6.91 7.60 2.24
CA VAL A 66 7.99 6.95 1.51
C VAL A 66 7.63 5.48 1.35
N LEU A 67 7.75 4.95 0.14
CA LEU A 67 7.70 3.52 -0.12
C LEU A 67 9.13 2.99 0.02
N ASP A 68 9.39 2.23 1.08
CA ASP A 68 10.74 1.76 1.42
C ASP A 68 11.11 0.49 0.66
N ASP A 69 10.21 -0.49 0.68
CA ASP A 69 10.44 -1.77 0.02
C ASP A 69 9.12 -2.46 -0.37
N ILE A 70 9.24 -3.44 -1.24
CA ILE A 70 8.18 -4.38 -1.60
C ILE A 70 8.78 -5.78 -1.47
N THR A 71 8.13 -6.63 -0.68
CA THR A 71 8.62 -7.99 -0.41
C THR A 71 7.58 -9.03 -0.78
N ALA A 72 8.07 -10.16 -1.27
CA ALA A 72 7.25 -11.34 -1.53
C ALA A 72 7.11 -12.17 -0.25
N GLU A 73 5.86 -12.46 0.13
CA GLU A 73 5.55 -13.46 1.15
C GLU A 73 4.92 -14.70 0.48
N SER A 74 4.77 -15.79 1.25
CA SER A 74 4.23 -17.05 0.74
C SER A 74 2.78 -16.94 0.25
N ASP A 75 2.01 -16.00 0.78
CA ASP A 75 0.60 -15.80 0.46
C ASP A 75 0.23 -14.36 0.07
N ALA A 76 1.18 -13.42 0.11
CA ALA A 76 0.88 -12.00 -0.09
C ALA A 76 2.05 -11.21 -0.68
N ILE A 77 1.71 -10.09 -1.30
CA ILE A 77 2.65 -9.03 -1.63
C ILE A 77 2.63 -8.03 -0.47
N HIS A 78 3.79 -7.75 0.13
CA HIS A 78 3.91 -6.85 1.27
C HIS A 78 4.64 -5.57 0.90
N TYR A 79 3.95 -4.45 1.03
CA TYR A 79 4.49 -3.11 0.82
C TYR A 79 4.88 -2.48 2.16
N HIS A 80 6.10 -1.96 2.23
CA HIS A 80 6.66 -1.30 3.42
C HIS A 80 6.75 0.20 3.18
N TYR A 81 6.14 0.98 4.07
CA TYR A 81 6.09 2.43 3.99
C TYR A 81 6.60 3.07 5.27
N THR A 82 7.21 4.24 5.13
CA THR A 82 7.50 5.15 6.24
C THR A 82 6.63 6.38 6.09
N LEU A 83 5.96 6.76 7.18
CA LEU A 83 5.22 8.01 7.31
C LEU A 83 6.04 9.00 8.13
N ASP A 84 6.61 9.99 7.47
CA ASP A 84 7.40 11.08 8.07
C ASP A 84 6.82 12.43 7.68
N GLY A 85 6.34 13.19 8.67
CA GLY A 85 5.83 14.55 8.44
C GLY A 85 4.98 15.05 9.58
N GLU A 86 4.57 16.33 9.52
CA GLU A 86 3.70 16.89 10.56
C GLU A 86 2.28 16.30 10.48
N GLY A 87 1.80 15.64 11.54
CA GLY A 87 0.42 15.15 11.66
C GLY A 87 0.24 13.68 11.31
N VAL A 88 1.31 12.97 10.94
CA VAL A 88 1.28 11.52 10.67
C VAL A 88 0.97 10.69 11.91
N GLU A 89 1.31 11.21 13.10
CA GLU A 89 1.01 10.61 14.42
C GLU A 89 -0.50 10.52 14.75
N THR A 90 -1.35 10.99 13.85
CA THR A 90 -2.81 10.91 13.99
C THR A 90 -3.45 9.96 12.99
N VAL A 91 -2.64 9.34 12.13
CA VAL A 91 -3.07 8.31 11.18
C VAL A 91 -3.31 7.03 11.97
N THR A 92 -4.49 6.45 11.77
CA THR A 92 -4.89 5.19 12.40
C THR A 92 -5.08 4.11 11.35
N GLU A 93 -4.92 2.84 11.74
CA GLU A 93 -5.20 1.69 10.88
C GLU A 93 -6.59 1.78 10.24
N GLU A 94 -7.65 2.04 11.03
CA GLU A 94 -9.02 2.19 10.51
C GLU A 94 -9.14 3.28 9.43
N ALA A 95 -8.38 4.36 9.53
CA ALA A 95 -8.46 5.47 8.58
C ALA A 95 -7.76 5.12 7.25
N LEU A 96 -6.64 4.40 7.34
CA LEU A 96 -5.96 3.86 6.17
C LEU A 96 -6.80 2.76 5.53
N GLU A 97 -7.34 1.82 6.32
CA GLU A 97 -8.18 0.73 5.86
C GLU A 97 -9.41 1.25 5.09
N ALA A 98 -10.16 2.18 5.70
CA ALA A 98 -11.34 2.78 5.10
C ALA A 98 -11.06 3.50 3.77
N SER A 99 -9.80 3.84 3.49
CA SER A 99 -9.41 4.53 2.27
C SER A 99 -8.71 3.64 1.25
N VAL A 100 -7.91 2.67 1.69
CA VAL A 100 -7.20 1.72 0.83
C VAL A 100 -8.15 0.64 0.31
N LEU A 101 -8.98 0.05 1.18
CA LEU A 101 -9.85 -1.07 0.82
C LEU A 101 -10.78 -0.75 -0.37
N PRO A 102 -11.53 0.37 -0.41
CA PRO A 102 -12.40 0.67 -1.55
C PRO A 102 -11.62 0.81 -2.87
N GLN A 103 -10.38 1.29 -2.81
CA GLN A 103 -9.52 1.45 -3.98
C GLN A 103 -9.02 0.09 -4.47
N LEU A 104 -8.59 -0.79 -3.56
CA LEU A 104 -8.20 -2.16 -3.90
C LEU A 104 -9.34 -2.95 -4.56
N CYS A 105 -10.56 -2.81 -4.04
CA CYS A 105 -11.70 -3.58 -4.52
C CYS A 105 -12.33 -3.01 -5.81
N SER A 106 -12.14 -1.71 -6.09
CA SER A 106 -12.65 -1.06 -7.30
C SER A 106 -11.65 -1.05 -8.46
N THR A 107 -10.35 -1.23 -8.19
CA THR A 107 -9.32 -1.33 -9.22
C THR A 107 -9.27 -2.77 -9.75
N GLU A 108 -9.44 -2.95 -11.06
CA GLU A 108 -9.55 -4.29 -11.68
C GLU A 108 -8.28 -5.11 -11.49
N GLU A 109 -7.13 -4.45 -11.60
CA GLU A 109 -5.82 -5.03 -11.40
C GLU A 109 -5.70 -5.61 -9.98
N THR A 110 -5.80 -4.80 -8.92
CA THR A 110 -5.72 -5.32 -7.54
C THR A 110 -6.73 -6.40 -7.24
N ARG A 111 -7.97 -6.24 -7.72
CA ARG A 111 -9.00 -7.23 -7.52
C ARG A 111 -8.63 -8.57 -8.14
N ALA A 112 -8.00 -8.58 -9.29
CA ALA A 112 -7.60 -9.81 -9.93
C ALA A 112 -6.39 -10.49 -9.23
N ILE A 113 -5.54 -9.74 -8.50
CA ILE A 113 -4.56 -10.34 -7.57
C ILE A 113 -5.29 -11.05 -6.43
N LEU A 114 -6.21 -10.34 -5.79
CA LEU A 114 -7.02 -10.88 -4.69
C LEU A 114 -7.82 -12.11 -5.14
N ASP A 115 -8.36 -12.10 -6.37
CA ASP A 115 -9.12 -13.21 -6.95
C ASP A 115 -8.29 -14.49 -7.16
N ARG A 116 -6.96 -14.39 -7.18
CA ARG A 116 -6.01 -15.53 -7.21
C ARG A 116 -5.61 -16.02 -5.82
N ASP A 117 -6.30 -15.55 -4.78
CA ASP A 117 -5.98 -15.81 -3.38
C ASP A 117 -4.55 -15.34 -3.01
N ILE A 118 -4.08 -14.26 -3.63
CA ILE A 118 -2.84 -13.56 -3.25
C ILE A 118 -3.26 -12.34 -2.44
N GLY A 119 -2.80 -12.26 -1.19
CA GLY A 119 -3.09 -11.14 -0.30
C GLY A 119 -2.26 -9.89 -0.63
N MET A 120 -2.73 -8.75 -0.13
CA MET A 120 -1.97 -7.49 -0.18
C MET A 120 -1.78 -6.98 1.24
N LYS A 121 -0.52 -6.90 1.69
CA LYS A 121 -0.13 -6.45 3.03
C LYS A 121 0.56 -5.10 2.94
N TYR A 122 0.35 -4.27 3.95
CA TYR A 122 0.90 -2.93 4.06
C TYR A 122 1.40 -2.72 5.48
N SER A 123 2.68 -2.38 5.63
CA SER A 123 3.24 -1.90 6.89
C SER A 123 3.56 -0.42 6.79
N TYR A 124 3.16 0.36 7.80
CA TYR A 124 3.49 1.78 7.90
C TYR A 124 4.26 2.04 9.19
N ASP A 125 5.55 2.34 9.06
CA ASP A 125 6.38 2.85 10.15
C ASP A 125 6.10 4.35 10.32
N VAL A 126 5.42 4.72 11.40
CA VAL A 126 5.08 6.12 11.69
C VAL A 126 6.20 6.76 12.50
N ALA A 127 6.78 7.85 11.97
CA ALA A 127 7.87 8.54 12.64
C ALA A 127 7.46 9.03 14.05
N GLY A 128 8.15 8.51 15.06
CA GLY A 128 7.89 8.84 16.47
C GLY A 128 6.95 7.87 17.19
N GLU A 129 6.36 6.91 16.48
CA GLU A 129 5.66 5.78 17.09
C GLU A 129 6.58 4.55 17.18
N SER A 130 6.28 3.66 18.13
CA SER A 130 7.07 2.45 18.35
C SER A 130 6.50 1.23 17.62
N ASP A 131 5.22 1.29 17.28
CA ASP A 131 4.48 0.20 16.66
C ASP A 131 4.12 0.61 15.22
N ALA A 132 4.44 -0.26 14.26
CA ALA A 132 4.05 -0.07 12.87
C ALA A 132 2.56 -0.41 12.69
N LEU A 133 1.86 0.41 11.90
CA LEU A 133 0.48 0.13 11.51
C LEU A 133 0.49 -0.97 10.44
N GLN A 134 -0.37 -1.99 10.58
CA GLN A 134 -0.39 -3.13 9.68
C GLN A 134 -1.77 -3.35 9.09
N LEU A 135 -1.84 -3.41 7.76
CA LEU A 135 -3.06 -3.74 7.02
C LEU A 135 -2.83 -4.98 6.19
N ALA A 136 -3.82 -5.86 6.15
CA ALA A 136 -3.80 -7.04 5.32
C ALA A 136 -5.16 -7.18 4.64
N PHE A 137 -5.15 -7.28 3.33
CA PHE A 137 -6.33 -7.40 2.50
C PHE A 137 -6.30 -8.69 1.70
N THR A 138 -7.46 -9.32 1.64
CA THR A 138 -7.74 -10.54 0.90
C THR A 138 -8.97 -10.35 0.04
N LYS A 139 -9.29 -11.36 -0.76
CA LYS A 139 -10.55 -11.42 -1.50
C LYS A 139 -11.80 -11.28 -0.63
N ALA A 140 -11.73 -11.73 0.63
CA ALA A 140 -12.88 -11.73 1.53
C ALA A 140 -13.29 -10.32 1.99
N ASP A 141 -12.41 -9.34 1.82
CA ASP A 141 -12.59 -7.98 2.32
C ASP A 141 -13.35 -7.06 1.34
N CYS A 142 -13.62 -7.51 0.09
CA CYS A 142 -14.12 -6.67 -1.01
C CYS A 142 -15.65 -6.59 -1.32
#